data_AF-A0ABD1TYB8-F1
#
_entry.id   AF-A0ABD1TYB8-F1
#
_cell.length_a   1.000
_cell.length_b   1.000
_cell.length_c   1.000
_cell.angle_alpha   90.00
_cell.angle_beta   90.00
_cell.angle_gamma   90.00
#
_symmetry.space_group_name_H-M   'P 1'
#
loop_
_entity.id
_entity.type
_entity.pdbx_description
1 polymer ?
#
loop_
_entity_poly.entity_id
_entity_poly.type
_entity_poly.pdbx_seq_one_letter_code
_entity_poly.pdbx_strand_id
1 'polypeptide(L)'
;MATSSVQDTSDELELMKQRLDELEVKQKNTPEENTTERHFPFTEDILAKPLPEKLKMPQLTSYEDDNDPVGHLDRNTSWMELQGANDAIMCRAFLLTFENRAMRWLKKLPQHSIRS
;
A
#
# COMPACT_ATOMS: atom_id res chain seq x y z
N MET A 1 -38.96 24.08 -26.48
CA MET A 1 -39.00 23.30 -25.23
C MET A 1 -37.67 22.58 -25.10
N ALA A 2 -36.68 23.17 -24.42
CA ALA A 2 -35.34 22.57 -24.25
C ALA A 2 -34.60 23.06 -22.99
N THR A 3 -35.32 23.59 -22.00
CA THR A 3 -34.70 24.13 -20.78
C THR A 3 -34.68 23.12 -19.63
N SER A 4 -35.51 22.07 -19.68
CA SER A 4 -35.62 21.06 -18.61
C SER A 4 -34.35 20.20 -18.47
N SER A 5 -33.66 19.92 -19.57
CA SER A 5 -32.49 19.02 -19.57
C SER A 5 -31.20 19.69 -19.09
N VAL A 6 -31.10 21.01 -19.21
CA VAL A 6 -29.90 21.77 -18.80
C VAL A 6 -29.97 22.07 -17.30
N GLN A 7 -31.17 22.33 -16.77
CA GLN A 7 -31.38 22.57 -15.35
C GLN A 7 -31.07 21.33 -14.51
N ASP A 8 -31.53 20.15 -14.97
CA ASP A 8 -31.32 18.85 -14.30
C ASP A 8 -29.82 18.52 -14.13
N THR A 9 -29.03 18.76 -15.18
CA THR A 9 -27.57 18.55 -15.12
C THR A 9 -26.84 19.57 -14.24
N SER A 10 -27.41 20.76 -14.05
CA SER A 10 -26.85 21.80 -13.18
C SER A 10 -27.01 21.43 -11.72
N ASP A 11 -28.21 20.94 -11.37
CA ASP A 11 -28.56 20.55 -10.01
C ASP A 11 -27.74 19.32 -9.57
N GLU A 12 -27.48 18.38 -10.49
CA GLU A 12 -26.63 17.21 -10.23
C GLU A 12 -25.15 17.60 -9.99
N LEU A 13 -24.64 18.57 -10.73
CA LEU A 13 -23.27 19.07 -10.59
C LEU A 13 -23.07 19.80 -9.25
N GLU A 14 -24.08 20.52 -8.80
CA GLU A 14 -24.06 21.22 -7.51
C GLU A 14 -24.12 20.23 -6.34
N LEU A 15 -24.95 19.19 -6.46
CA LEU A 15 -24.99 18.08 -5.50
C LEU A 15 -23.65 17.34 -5.44
N MET A 16 -22.98 17.12 -6.58
CA MET A 16 -21.67 16.47 -6.62
C MET A 16 -20.59 17.32 -5.95
N LYS A 17 -20.59 18.63 -6.16
CA LYS A 17 -19.67 19.56 -5.49
C LYS A 17 -19.90 19.58 -3.98
N GLN A 18 -21.15 19.66 -3.55
CA GLN A 18 -21.50 19.64 -2.13
C GLN A 18 -21.04 18.35 -1.44
N ARG A 19 -21.18 17.20 -2.11
CA ARG A 19 -20.66 15.92 -1.61
C ARG A 19 -19.13 15.89 -1.53
N LEU A 20 -18.42 16.54 -2.45
CA LEU A 20 -16.95 16.63 -2.40
C LEU A 20 -16.49 17.49 -1.22
N ASP A 21 -17.12 18.65 -1.02
CA ASP A 21 -16.82 19.54 0.11
C ASP A 21 -17.08 18.84 1.45
N GLU A 22 -18.17 18.07 1.56
CA GLU A 22 -18.45 17.25 2.75
C GLU A 22 -17.39 16.17 2.99
N LEU A 23 -16.87 15.55 1.92
CA LEU A 23 -15.82 14.54 2.02
C LEU A 23 -14.48 15.17 2.45
N GLU A 24 -14.13 16.35 1.93
CA GLU A 24 -12.93 17.10 2.33
C GLU A 24 -13.02 17.54 3.80
N VAL A 25 -14.17 18.06 4.23
CA VAL A 25 -14.42 18.44 5.62
C VAL A 25 -14.36 17.23 6.54
N LYS A 26 -14.91 16.08 6.13
CA LYS A 26 -14.80 14.82 6.89
C LYS A 26 -13.36 14.34 6.98
N GLN A 27 -12.56 14.43 5.91
CA GLN A 27 -11.15 14.05 5.94
C GLN A 27 -10.35 14.94 6.89
N LYS A 28 -10.63 16.26 6.92
CA LYS A 28 -9.98 17.23 7.80
C LYS A 28 -10.43 17.12 9.27
N ASN A 29 -11.66 16.67 9.51
CA ASN A 29 -12.25 16.52 10.85
C ASN A 29 -12.25 15.07 11.36
N THR A 30 -11.70 14.13 10.60
CA THR A 30 -11.38 12.82 11.17
C THR A 30 -10.31 13.11 12.21
N PRO A 31 -10.54 12.83 13.51
CA PRO A 31 -9.47 12.92 14.49
C PRO A 31 -8.34 12.10 13.90
N GLU A 32 -7.15 12.69 13.75
CA GLU A 32 -5.94 11.93 13.44
C GLU A 32 -5.95 10.74 14.40
N GLU A 33 -6.34 9.58 13.89
CA GLU A 33 -6.49 8.37 14.66
C GLU A 33 -5.07 8.00 15.00
N ASN A 34 -4.55 8.54 16.12
CA ASN A 34 -3.22 8.36 16.68
C ASN A 34 -2.38 7.47 15.77
N THR A 35 -1.91 8.05 14.66
CA THR A 35 -0.90 7.37 13.87
C THR A 35 0.33 7.60 14.70
N THR A 36 0.49 6.77 15.73
CA THR A 36 1.80 6.33 16.16
C THR A 36 2.52 6.10 14.84
N GLU A 37 3.40 7.03 14.44
CA GLU A 37 4.10 6.95 13.17
C GLU A 37 4.58 5.52 13.08
N ARG A 38 3.94 4.72 12.22
CA ARG A 38 4.25 3.30 12.20
C ARG A 38 5.65 3.27 11.66
N HIS A 39 6.61 2.98 12.53
CA HIS A 39 8.03 2.97 12.22
C HIS A 39 8.29 1.88 11.20
N PHE A 40 8.09 2.23 9.94
CA PHE A 40 8.31 1.38 8.79
C PHE A 40 9.66 1.74 8.21
N PRO A 41 10.51 0.74 7.95
CA PRO A 41 11.78 0.99 7.30
C PRO A 41 11.61 1.40 5.83
N PHE A 42 10.41 1.34 5.24
CA PHE A 42 10.17 1.77 3.87
C PHE A 42 10.10 3.29 3.71
N THR A 43 10.60 3.78 2.59
CA THR A 43 10.34 5.14 2.12
C THR A 43 8.87 5.33 1.70
N GLU A 44 8.43 6.58 1.68
CA GLU A 44 7.05 6.95 1.32
C GLU A 44 6.66 6.50 -0.09
N ASP A 45 7.59 6.52 -1.04
CA ASP A 45 7.33 6.07 -2.41
C ASP A 45 6.93 4.60 -2.48
N ILE A 46 7.48 3.74 -1.63
CA ILE A 46 7.07 2.33 -1.51
C ILE A 46 5.68 2.23 -0.86
N LEU A 47 5.43 2.99 0.20
CA LEU A 47 4.18 2.96 0.95
C LEU A 47 2.99 3.52 0.15
N ALA A 48 3.24 4.53 -0.69
CA ALA A 48 2.24 5.20 -1.51
C ALA A 48 1.80 4.39 -2.74
N LYS A 49 2.54 3.33 -3.13
CA LYS A 49 2.11 2.49 -4.25
C LYS A 49 0.87 1.69 -3.86
N PRO A 50 -0.21 1.76 -4.66
CA PRO A 50 -1.39 0.95 -4.42
C PRO A 50 -1.03 -0.52 -4.58
N LEU A 51 -1.48 -1.34 -3.63
CA LEU A 51 -1.41 -2.79 -3.79
C LEU A 51 -2.44 -3.23 -4.83
N PRO A 52 -2.12 -4.16 -5.73
CA PRO A 52 -3.10 -4.74 -6.64
C PRO A 52 -4.22 -5.41 -5.84
N GLU A 53 -5.47 -5.14 -6.20
CA GLU A 53 -6.66 -5.69 -5.53
C GLU A 53 -6.69 -7.23 -5.51
N LYS A 54 -6.01 -7.86 -6.48
CA LYS A 54 -5.90 -9.32 -6.65
C LYS A 54 -4.49 -9.85 -6.38
N LEU A 55 -3.66 -9.13 -5.63
CA LEU A 55 -2.33 -9.61 -5.28
C LEU A 55 -2.47 -10.94 -4.55
N LYS A 56 -2.02 -12.03 -5.20
CA LYS A 56 -2.00 -13.34 -4.55
C LYS A 56 -0.84 -13.37 -3.58
N MET A 57 -1.18 -13.59 -2.30
CA MET A 57 -0.18 -13.84 -1.28
C MET A 57 0.73 -14.99 -1.73
N PRO A 58 2.05 -14.79 -1.72
CA PRO A 58 2.96 -15.89 -1.99
C PRO A 58 2.72 -17.00 -0.98
N GLN A 59 2.47 -18.22 -1.47
CA GLN A 59 2.57 -19.43 -0.65
C GLN A 59 4.05 -19.83 -0.49
N LEU A 60 4.93 -18.83 -0.32
CA LEU A 60 6.35 -19.05 -0.10
C LEU A 60 6.54 -19.52 1.34
N THR A 61 7.44 -20.48 1.54
CA THR A 61 7.92 -20.84 2.87
C THR A 61 8.45 -19.61 3.57
N SER A 62 8.15 -19.46 4.86
CA SER A 62 8.67 -18.36 5.64
C SER A 62 10.19 -18.39 5.69
N TYR A 63 10.79 -17.21 5.67
CA TYR A 63 12.21 -17.02 5.82
C TYR A 63 12.54 -16.84 7.30
N GLU A 64 13.09 -17.92 7.85
CA GLU A 64 13.91 -17.87 9.05
C GLU A 64 15.39 -17.83 8.64
N ASP A 65 16.17 -17.10 9.43
CA ASP A 65 17.61 -16.79 9.31
C ASP A 65 18.58 -17.96 8.99
N ASP A 66 18.09 -19.20 8.88
CA ASP A 66 18.86 -20.41 8.54
C ASP A 66 18.60 -20.93 7.11
N ASN A 67 17.68 -20.32 6.37
CA ASN A 67 17.43 -20.64 4.96
C ASN A 67 18.35 -19.82 4.04
N ASP A 68 18.69 -20.35 2.86
CA ASP A 68 19.46 -19.65 1.82
C ASP A 68 18.82 -18.29 1.46
N PRO A 69 19.43 -17.15 1.84
CA PRO A 69 18.83 -15.84 1.64
C PRO A 69 18.72 -15.46 0.16
N VAL A 70 19.66 -15.92 -0.66
CA VAL A 70 19.70 -15.65 -2.10
C VAL A 70 18.61 -16.45 -2.80
N GLY A 71 18.53 -17.75 -2.54
CA GLY A 71 17.48 -18.60 -3.09
C GLY A 71 16.07 -18.18 -2.65
N HIS A 72 15.93 -17.66 -1.42
CA HIS A 72 14.66 -17.10 -0.95
C HIS A 72 14.28 -15.82 -1.71
N LEU A 73 15.24 -14.91 -1.91
CA LEU A 73 15.04 -13.70 -2.71
C LEU A 73 14.65 -14.05 -4.14
N ASP A 74 15.39 -14.94 -4.81
CA ASP A 74 15.14 -15.33 -6.20
C ASP A 74 13.73 -15.92 -6.39
N ARG A 75 13.27 -16.75 -5.45
CA ARG A 75 11.90 -17.30 -5.47
C ARG A 75 10.84 -16.22 -5.27
N ASN A 76 11.08 -15.28 -4.36
CA ASN A 76 10.16 -14.18 -4.13
C ASN A 76 10.05 -13.28 -5.37
N THR A 77 11.19 -12.90 -5.95
CA THR A 77 11.27 -12.10 -7.18
C THR A 77 10.52 -12.79 -8.32
N SER A 78 10.82 -14.08 -8.59
CA SER A 78 10.15 -14.84 -9.65
C SER A 78 8.63 -14.90 -9.47
N TRP A 79 8.16 -15.07 -8.23
CA TRP A 79 6.73 -15.09 -7.94
C TRP A 79 6.09 -13.71 -8.11
N MET A 80 6.76 -12.65 -7.69
CA MET A 80 6.29 -11.27 -7.82
C MET A 80 6.23 -10.82 -9.28
N GLU A 81 7.22 -11.18 -10.10
CA GLU A 81 7.20 -10.95 -11.54
C GLU A 81 5.99 -11.61 -12.22
N LEU A 82 5.66 -12.85 -11.83
CA LEU A 82 4.47 -13.55 -12.33
C LEU A 82 3.15 -12.82 -11.97
N GLN A 83 3.13 -12.10 -10.85
CA GLN A 83 1.98 -11.27 -10.45
C GLN A 83 1.97 -9.89 -11.13
N GLY A 84 2.98 -9.54 -11.93
CA GLY A 84 3.14 -8.21 -12.49
C GLY A 84 3.40 -7.14 -11.43
N ALA A 85 4.01 -7.53 -10.30
CA ALA A 85 4.38 -6.60 -9.25
C ALA A 85 5.52 -5.68 -9.70
N ASN A 86 5.50 -4.43 -9.25
CA ASN A 86 6.65 -3.53 -9.35
C ASN A 86 7.52 -3.66 -8.09
N ASP A 87 8.73 -3.10 -8.14
CA ASP A 87 9.73 -3.20 -7.08
C ASP A 87 9.18 -2.82 -5.70
N ALA A 88 8.39 -1.74 -5.61
CA ALA A 88 7.76 -1.34 -4.36
C ALA A 88 6.78 -2.39 -3.79
N ILE A 89 5.98 -3.02 -4.65
CA ILE A 89 5.10 -4.14 -4.26
C ILE A 89 5.94 -5.35 -3.85
N MET A 90 7.04 -5.64 -4.57
CA MET A 90 7.95 -6.73 -4.23
C MET A 90 8.56 -6.52 -2.84
N CYS A 91 9.07 -5.31 -2.55
CA CYS A 91 9.61 -4.96 -1.24
C CYS A 91 8.60 -5.22 -0.12
N ARG A 92 7.35 -4.79 -0.31
CA ARG A 92 6.27 -4.98 0.69
C ARG A 92 5.91 -6.45 0.86
N ALA A 93 5.80 -7.21 -0.24
CA ALA A 93 5.45 -8.63 -0.22
C ALA A 93 6.56 -9.51 0.36
N PHE A 94 7.83 -9.15 0.11
CA PHE A 94 9.00 -9.85 0.64
C PHE A 94 8.98 -9.86 2.17
N LEU A 95 8.61 -8.76 2.81
CA LEU A 95 8.50 -8.71 4.27
C LEU A 95 7.43 -9.63 4.85
N LEU A 96 6.40 -9.97 4.09
CA LEU A 96 5.37 -10.90 4.54
C LEU A 96 5.89 -12.32 4.66
N THR A 97 7.06 -12.61 4.05
CA THR A 97 7.74 -13.89 4.20
C THR A 97 8.62 -13.95 5.45
N PHE A 98 8.85 -12.83 6.14
CA PHE A 98 9.74 -12.80 7.30
C PHE A 98 9.04 -13.32 8.55
N GLU A 99 9.71 -14.25 9.23
CA GLU A 99 9.29 -14.73 10.54
C GLU A 99 10.40 -14.56 11.59
N ASN A 100 10.02 -14.62 12.86
CA ASN A 100 10.94 -14.77 13.99
C ASN A 100 12.14 -13.80 14.00
N ARG A 101 13.34 -14.29 13.65
CA ARG A 101 14.59 -13.49 13.65
C ARG A 101 14.58 -12.41 12.58
N ALA A 102 14.06 -12.69 11.38
CA ALA A 102 14.00 -11.73 10.28
C ALA A 102 13.05 -10.56 10.62
N MET A 103 11.91 -10.84 11.26
CA MET A 103 10.99 -9.81 11.75
C MET A 103 11.62 -8.94 12.85
N ARG A 104 12.47 -9.52 13.72
CA ARG A 104 13.22 -8.76 14.74
C ARG A 104 14.31 -7.88 14.13
N TRP A 105 14.96 -8.33 13.06
CA TRP A 105 15.91 -7.51 12.30
C TRP A 105 15.20 -6.33 11.65
N LEU A 106 14.08 -6.57 10.97
CA LEU A 106 13.29 -5.54 10.30
C LEU A 106 12.91 -4.40 11.25
N LYS A 107 12.45 -4.73 12.47
CA LYS A 107 12.07 -3.74 13.50
C LYS A 107 13.22 -2.88 14.02
N LYS A 108 14.48 -3.27 13.77
CA LYS A 108 15.68 -2.52 14.17
C LYS A 108 16.19 -1.59 13.07
N LEU A 109 15.68 -1.70 11.86
CA LEU A 109 16.09 -0.84 10.76
C LEU A 109 15.60 0.59 10.99
N PRO A 110 16.40 1.62 10.65
CA PRO A 110 15.94 3.00 10.71
C PRO A 110 14.71 3.22 9.84
N GLN A 111 13.86 4.17 10.23
CA GLN A 111 12.75 4.64 9.41
C GLN A 111 13.24 5.06 8.02
N HIS A 112 12.49 4.70 6.97
CA HIS A 112 12.79 5.07 5.58
C HIS A 112 14.17 4.63 5.03
N SER A 113 14.75 3.56 5.59
CA SER A 113 16.03 2.99 5.15
C SER A 113 15.94 2.07 3.93
N ILE A 114 14.77 1.52 3.61
CA ILE A 114 14.52 0.65 2.46
C ILE A 114 13.88 1.47 1.34
N ARG A 115 14.48 1.39 0.15
CA ARG A 115 14.11 2.08 -1.09
C ARG A 115 13.91 1.05 -2.20
N SER A 116 13.05 1.34 -3.19
CA SER A 116 12.85 0.47 -4.37
C SER A 116 13.96 0.68 -5.38
#